data_AF-A0A933YSF4-F1
#
_entry.id   AF-A0A933YSF4-F1
#
_cell.length_a   1.000
_cell.length_b   1.000
_cell.length_c   1.000
_cell.angle_alpha   90.00
_cell.angle_beta   90.00
_cell.angle_gamma   90.00
#
_symmetry.space_group_name_H-M   'P 1'
#
loop_
_entity.id
_entity.type
_entity.pdbx_description
1 polymer ?
#
loop_
_entity_poly.entity_id
_entity_poly.type
_entity_poly.pdbx_seq_one_letter_code
_entity_poly.pdbx_strand_id
1 'polypeptide(L)'
;MSHNSDIAFGQAGHFPDMEQQRETSTLGMWAFLITEVLFFGGMFLAYLVYRTRYPEVFAEASQELSVILGGVNTIVLLASSLAVALAVHAAQEGKKQSILKYLWFTLACGATFLVIKAFEYAEKIQHHLVPGKDFHFTGAVGDQAQLYLSLYFMMTGIHAIHMI
;
A
#
# COMPACT_ATOMS: atom_id res chain seq x y z
N MET A 1 -48.16 11.30 14.62
CA MET A 1 -47.10 12.34 14.54
C MET A 1 -45.78 11.59 14.42
N SER A 2 -45.30 11.46 13.18
CA SER A 2 -44.14 10.64 12.81
C SER A 2 -42.84 11.37 13.09
N HIS A 3 -41.94 10.72 13.81
CA HIS A 3 -40.53 11.07 13.74
C HIS A 3 -39.71 9.83 14.06
N ASN A 4 -39.49 8.99 13.05
CA ASN A 4 -38.41 8.01 13.08
C ASN A 4 -37.24 8.64 12.32
N SER A 5 -36.34 9.28 13.07
CA SER A 5 -35.07 9.77 12.56
C SER A 5 -34.11 8.59 12.43
N ASP A 6 -34.39 7.71 11.48
CA ASP A 6 -33.38 6.82 10.94
C ASP A 6 -32.48 7.66 10.06
N ILE A 7 -31.18 7.65 10.34
CA ILE A 7 -30.20 8.35 9.50
C ILE A 7 -30.12 7.57 8.19
N ALA A 8 -31.01 7.90 7.26
CA ALA A 8 -31.04 7.33 5.92
C ALA A 8 -29.79 7.81 5.18
N PHE A 9 -28.81 6.92 5.02
CA PHE A 9 -27.90 7.02 3.88
C PHE A 9 -28.80 7.04 2.63
N GLY A 10 -28.99 8.23 2.05
CA GLY A 10 -30.02 8.45 1.05
C GLY A 10 -29.84 7.52 -0.15
N GLN A 11 -30.89 6.77 -0.47
CA GLN A 11 -30.98 6.00 -1.71
C GLN A 11 -30.69 6.94 -2.88
N ALA A 12 -29.72 6.61 -3.72
CA ALA A 12 -29.49 7.41 -4.92
C ALA A 12 -30.67 7.18 -5.87
N GLY A 13 -31.27 8.26 -6.40
CA GLY A 13 -32.54 8.20 -7.15
C GLY A 13 -32.53 7.36 -8.43
N HIS A 14 -31.37 6.85 -8.86
CA HIS A 14 -31.23 5.97 -10.02
C HIS A 14 -31.27 4.48 -9.65
N PHE A 15 -31.21 4.14 -8.36
CA PHE A 15 -31.39 2.77 -7.89
C PHE A 15 -32.84 2.57 -7.43
N PRO A 16 -33.50 1.48 -7.82
CA PRO A 16 -34.86 1.19 -7.39
C PRO A 16 -34.95 0.81 -5.90
N ASP A 17 -33.89 0.28 -5.30
CA ASP A 17 -33.82 -0.06 -3.88
C ASP A 17 -32.38 -0.03 -3.33
N MET A 18 -32.25 -0.16 -2.00
CA MET A 18 -30.97 -0.12 -1.28
C MET A 18 -30.14 -1.40 -1.46
N GLU A 19 -30.76 -2.53 -1.78
CA GLU A 19 -30.07 -3.81 -2.01
C GLU A 19 -29.29 -3.72 -3.33
N GLN A 20 -29.95 -3.29 -4.41
CA GLN A 20 -29.31 -3.06 -5.70
C GLN A 20 -28.18 -2.02 -5.62
N GLN A 21 -28.36 -0.95 -4.82
CA GLN A 21 -27.29 0.04 -4.58
C GLN A 21 -26.06 -0.60 -3.91
N ARG A 22 -26.25 -1.47 -2.93
CA ARG A 22 -25.16 -2.17 -2.22
C ARG A 22 -24.49 -3.20 -3.11
N GLU A 23 -25.24 -3.96 -3.90
CA GLU A 23 -24.70 -4.92 -4.86
C GLU A 23 -23.85 -4.22 -5.93
N THR A 24 -24.37 -3.13 -6.51
CA THR A 24 -23.64 -2.35 -7.52
C THR A 24 -22.35 -1.76 -6.93
N SER A 25 -22.41 -1.24 -5.70
CA SER A 25 -21.22 -0.73 -5.01
C SER A 25 -20.18 -1.82 -4.73
N THR A 26 -20.64 -3.01 -4.36
CA THR A 26 -19.78 -4.18 -4.09
C THR A 26 -19.12 -4.67 -5.38
N LEU A 27 -19.88 -4.78 -6.46
CA LEU A 27 -19.34 -5.14 -7.79
C LEU A 27 -18.34 -4.10 -8.29
N GLY A 28 -18.63 -2.80 -8.12
CA GLY A 28 -17.71 -1.72 -8.46
C GLY A 28 -16.39 -1.81 -7.68
N MET A 29 -16.46 -2.10 -6.39
CA MET A 29 -15.26 -2.31 -5.55
C MET A 29 -14.44 -3.51 -6.04
N TRP A 30 -15.09 -4.65 -6.36
CA TRP A 30 -14.39 -5.82 -6.90
C TRP A 30 -13.70 -5.55 -8.24
N ALA A 31 -14.39 -4.87 -9.15
CA ALA A 31 -13.82 -4.49 -10.44
C ALA A 31 -12.59 -3.58 -10.27
N PHE A 32 -12.69 -2.58 -9.39
CA PHE A 32 -11.58 -1.72 -9.02
C PHE A 32 -10.39 -2.50 -8.42
N LEU A 33 -10.64 -3.40 -7.46
CA LEU A 33 -9.60 -4.23 -6.86
C LEU A 33 -8.89 -5.12 -7.89
N ILE A 34 -9.61 -5.66 -8.87
CA ILE A 34 -9.02 -6.46 -9.95
C ILE A 34 -8.08 -5.58 -10.80
N THR A 35 -8.48 -4.34 -11.13
CA THR A 35 -7.61 -3.44 -11.89
C THR A 35 -6.34 -3.09 -11.13
N GLU A 36 -6.42 -2.92 -9.80
CA GLU A 36 -5.26 -2.71 -8.93
C GLU A 36 -4.32 -3.92 -8.91
N VAL A 37 -4.88 -5.14 -8.80
CA VAL A 37 -4.10 -6.38 -8.86
C VAL A 37 -3.37 -6.53 -10.19
N LEU A 38 -4.02 -6.19 -11.31
CA LEU A 38 -3.38 -6.22 -12.64
C LEU A 38 -2.27 -5.16 -12.76
N PHE A 39 -2.51 -3.96 -12.24
CA PHE A 39 -1.55 -2.85 -12.25
C PHE A 39 -0.27 -3.21 -11.47
N PHE A 40 -0.40 -3.66 -10.22
CA PHE A 40 0.75 -4.15 -9.45
C PHE A 40 1.35 -5.43 -10.02
N GLY A 41 0.52 -6.34 -10.55
CA GLY A 41 0.96 -7.58 -11.18
C GLY A 41 1.89 -7.35 -12.37
N GLY A 42 1.60 -6.34 -13.20
CA GLY A 42 2.49 -5.95 -14.31
C GLY A 42 3.86 -5.46 -13.82
N MET A 43 3.89 -4.65 -12.76
CA MET A 43 5.15 -4.19 -12.15
C MET A 43 5.95 -5.34 -11.53
N PHE A 44 5.30 -6.27 -10.83
CA PHE A 44 5.96 -7.47 -10.31
C PHE A 44 6.51 -8.37 -11.41
N LEU A 45 5.79 -8.51 -12.54
CA LEU A 45 6.28 -9.26 -13.69
C LEU A 45 7.54 -8.62 -14.28
N ALA A 46 7.56 -7.29 -14.44
CA ALA A 46 8.74 -6.56 -14.89
C ALA A 46 9.94 -6.79 -13.94
N TYR A 47 9.70 -6.71 -12.62
CA TYR A 47 10.71 -7.00 -11.60
C TYR A 47 11.24 -8.44 -11.69
N LEU A 48 10.37 -9.45 -11.87
CA LEU A 48 10.77 -10.85 -11.99
C LEU A 48 11.59 -11.11 -13.26
N VAL A 49 11.16 -10.59 -14.41
CA VAL A 49 11.90 -10.70 -15.67
C VAL A 49 13.28 -10.05 -15.56
N TYR A 50 13.37 -8.92 -14.85
CA TYR A 50 14.63 -8.25 -14.64
C TYR A 50 15.56 -9.03 -13.69
N ARG A 51 15.00 -9.57 -12.61
CA ARG A 51 15.71 -10.40 -11.63
C ARG A 51 16.33 -11.65 -12.26
N THR A 52 15.63 -12.30 -13.18
CA THR A 52 16.14 -13.51 -13.85
C THR A 52 17.21 -13.20 -14.90
N ARG A 53 17.18 -12.01 -15.52
CA ARG A 53 18.19 -11.60 -16.51
C ARG A 53 19.50 -11.10 -15.90
N TYR A 54 19.45 -10.45 -14.73
CA TYR A 54 20.64 -9.84 -14.10
C TYR A 54 20.79 -10.27 -12.63
N PRO A 55 20.97 -11.57 -12.34
CA PRO A 55 20.96 -12.09 -10.97
C PRO A 55 22.11 -11.53 -10.09
N GLU A 56 23.30 -11.32 -10.65
CA GLU A 56 24.45 -10.82 -9.87
C GLU A 56 24.28 -9.35 -9.47
N VAL A 57 23.85 -8.49 -10.39
CA VAL A 57 23.54 -7.08 -10.10
C VAL A 57 22.43 -6.98 -9.05
N PHE A 58 21.46 -7.89 -9.10
CA PHE A 58 20.38 -7.94 -8.13
C PHE A 58 20.85 -8.36 -6.74
N ALA A 59 21.80 -9.28 -6.65
CA ALA A 59 22.38 -9.71 -5.39
C ALA A 59 23.14 -8.56 -4.72
N GLU A 60 23.92 -7.79 -5.49
CA GLU A 60 24.62 -6.59 -5.01
C GLU A 60 23.63 -5.50 -4.60
N ALA A 61 22.72 -5.10 -5.48
CA ALA A 61 21.78 -4.00 -5.22
C ALA A 61 20.77 -4.32 -4.10
N SER A 62 20.48 -5.60 -3.83
CA SER A 62 19.62 -6.01 -2.71
C SER A 62 20.24 -5.75 -1.33
N GLN A 63 21.57 -5.65 -1.23
CA GLN A 63 22.26 -5.37 0.02
C GLN A 63 22.09 -3.91 0.47
N GLU A 64 21.74 -3.03 -0.46
CA GLU A 64 21.39 -1.62 -0.19
C GLU A 64 19.99 -1.46 0.44
N LEU A 65 19.27 -2.55 0.68
CA LEU A 65 17.95 -2.53 1.32
C LEU A 65 18.05 -3.07 2.74
N SER A 66 17.51 -2.30 3.69
CA SER A 66 17.48 -2.73 5.09
C SER A 66 16.36 -3.74 5.32
N VAL A 67 16.74 -5.02 5.47
CA VAL A 67 15.81 -6.12 5.77
C VAL A 67 15.09 -5.89 7.11
N ILE A 68 15.76 -5.29 8.09
CA ILE A 68 15.20 -5.03 9.42
C ILE A 68 14.09 -3.96 9.32
N LEU A 69 14.35 -2.83 8.65
CA LEU A 69 13.33 -1.78 8.46
C LEU A 69 12.15 -2.28 7.62
N GLY A 70 12.42 -3.09 6.59
CA GLY A 70 11.37 -3.76 5.81
C GLY A 70 10.53 -4.72 6.66
N GLY A 71 11.18 -5.51 7.52
CA GLY A 71 10.52 -6.45 8.43
C GLY A 71 9.63 -5.76 9.46
N VAL A 72 10.12 -4.68 10.08
CA VAL A 72 9.34 -3.86 11.01
C VAL A 72 8.11 -3.27 10.32
N ASN A 73 8.28 -2.70 9.13
CA ASN A 73 7.15 -2.18 8.34
C ASN A 73 6.12 -3.26 8.02
N THR A 74 6.56 -4.48 7.73
CA THR A 74 5.66 -5.61 7.45
C THR A 74 4.84 -5.95 8.69
N ILE A 75 5.46 -6.01 9.86
CA ILE A 75 4.75 -6.26 11.13
C ILE A 75 3.73 -5.15 11.42
N VAL A 76 4.10 -3.88 11.20
CA VAL A 76 3.19 -2.74 11.37
C VAL A 76 1.97 -2.85 10.45
N LEU A 77 2.16 -3.21 9.19
CA LEU A 77 1.05 -3.38 8.24
C LEU A 77 0.17 -4.59 8.57
N LEU A 78 0.77 -5.70 9.04
CA LEU A 78 0.00 -6.86 9.50
C LEU A 78 -0.85 -6.52 10.73
N ALA A 79 -0.30 -5.77 11.70
CA ALA A 79 -1.05 -5.28 12.85
C ALA A 79 -2.17 -4.32 12.42
N SER A 80 -1.91 -3.44 11.44
CA SER A 80 -2.91 -2.55 10.87
C SER A 80 -4.07 -3.31 10.20
N SER A 81 -3.76 -4.35 9.42
CA SER A 81 -4.75 -5.22 8.77
C SER A 81 -5.62 -5.95 9.80
N LEU A 82 -5.02 -6.47 10.86
CA LEU A 82 -5.76 -7.07 11.97
C LEU A 82 -6.70 -6.06 12.64
N ALA A 83 -6.23 -4.83 12.86
CA ALA A 83 -7.06 -3.79 13.45
C ALA A 83 -8.27 -3.43 12.59
N VAL A 84 -8.12 -3.35 11.26
CA VAL A 84 -9.26 -3.14 10.34
C VAL A 84 -10.23 -4.32 10.41
N ALA A 85 -9.75 -5.56 10.45
CA ALA A 85 -10.63 -6.74 10.59
C ALA A 85 -11.43 -6.69 11.91
N LEU A 86 -10.78 -6.30 13.02
CA LEU A 86 -11.44 -6.10 14.32
C LEU A 86 -12.43 -4.93 14.29
N ALA A 87 -12.14 -3.86 13.52
CA ALA A 87 -13.06 -2.75 13.31
C ALA A 87 -14.33 -3.19 12.57
N VAL A 88 -14.20 -4.01 11.53
CA VAL A 88 -15.33 -4.59 10.79
C VAL A 88 -16.17 -5.50 11.70
N HIS A 89 -15.53 -6.33 12.52
CA HIS A 89 -16.25 -7.16 13.49
C HIS A 89 -17.01 -6.31 14.52
N ALA A 90 -16.36 -5.28 15.09
CA ALA A 90 -17.02 -4.35 16.00
C ALA A 90 -18.18 -3.57 15.34
N ALA A 91 -18.10 -3.31 14.03
CA ALA A 91 -19.18 -2.71 13.26
C ALA A 91 -20.38 -3.64 13.12
N GLN A 92 -20.17 -4.94 12.91
CA GLN A 92 -21.22 -5.95 12.89
C GLN A 92 -21.92 -6.08 14.26
N GLU A 93 -21.19 -5.91 15.36
CA GLU A 93 -21.73 -5.91 16.72
C GLU A 93 -22.33 -4.55 17.17
N GLY A 94 -22.30 -3.51 16.32
CA GLY A 94 -22.80 -2.18 16.63
C GLY A 94 -21.98 -1.39 17.66
N LYS A 95 -20.76 -1.82 17.98
CA LYS A 95 -19.89 -1.23 19.02
C LYS A 95 -19.11 -0.02 18.48
N LYS A 96 -19.79 1.12 18.32
CA LYS A 96 -19.21 2.37 17.75
C LYS A 96 -17.87 2.81 18.37
N GLN A 97 -17.73 2.72 19.69
CA GLN A 97 -16.50 3.13 20.38
C GLN A 97 -15.30 2.24 20.01
N SER A 98 -15.52 0.95 19.81
CA SER A 98 -14.47 0.02 19.38
C SER A 98 -14.05 0.25 17.93
N ILE A 99 -15.01 0.55 17.04
CA ILE A 99 -14.72 0.90 15.64
C ILE A 99 -13.77 2.10 15.57
N LEU A 100 -14.06 3.17 16.31
CA LEU A 100 -13.23 4.38 16.32
C LEU A 100 -11.82 4.09 16.86
N LYS A 101 -11.71 3.30 17.94
CA LYS A 101 -10.41 2.91 18.51
C LYS A 101 -9.54 2.16 17.49
N TYR A 102 -10.11 1.16 16.82
CA TYR A 102 -9.37 0.38 15.83
C TYR A 102 -9.02 1.22 14.60
N LEU A 103 -9.90 2.12 14.16
CA LEU A 103 -9.61 3.01 13.03
C LEU A 103 -8.48 4.01 13.34
N TRP A 104 -8.47 4.58 14.55
CA TRP A 104 -7.36 5.43 15.00
C TRP A 104 -6.04 4.67 15.10
N PHE A 105 -6.08 3.41 15.56
CA PHE A 105 -4.91 2.55 15.60
C PHE A 105 -4.38 2.26 14.19
N THR A 106 -5.25 1.89 13.25
CA THR A 106 -4.91 1.70 11.83
C THR A 106 -4.26 2.95 11.23
N LEU A 107 -4.82 4.14 11.51
CA LEU A 107 -4.25 5.40 11.04
C LEU A 107 -2.84 5.65 11.62
N ALA A 108 -2.64 5.37 12.91
CA ALA A 108 -1.33 5.49 13.55
C ALA A 108 -0.29 4.52 12.96
N CYS A 109 -0.70 3.28 12.65
CA CYS A 109 0.15 2.31 11.95
C CYS A 109 0.53 2.79 10.55
N GLY A 110 -0.42 3.35 9.78
CA GLY A 110 -0.18 3.94 8.46
C GLY A 110 0.81 5.11 8.52
N ALA A 111 0.64 6.02 9.48
CA ALA A 111 1.58 7.13 9.70
C ALA A 111 2.98 6.62 10.07
N THR A 112 3.07 5.61 10.94
CA THR A 112 4.36 4.99 11.33
C THR A 112 5.08 4.40 10.12
N PHE A 113 4.36 3.69 9.25
CA PHE A 113 4.89 3.16 7.99
C PHE A 113 5.47 4.26 7.09
N LEU A 114 4.73 5.37 6.91
CA LEU A 114 5.19 6.50 6.09
C LEU A 114 6.44 7.17 6.67
N VAL A 115 6.51 7.33 8.00
CA VAL A 115 7.68 7.91 8.67
C VAL A 115 8.92 7.03 8.48
N ILE A 116 8.81 5.72 8.68
CA ILE A 116 9.94 4.79 8.47
C ILE A 116 10.41 4.86 7.01
N LYS A 117 9.48 4.89 6.06
CA LYS A 117 9.82 4.99 4.63
C LYS A 117 10.43 6.34 4.27
N ALA A 118 9.98 7.44 4.86
CA ALA A 118 10.58 8.75 4.65
C ALA A 118 12.04 8.79 5.10
N PHE A 119 12.37 8.18 6.26
CA PHE A 119 13.76 8.06 6.71
C PHE A 119 14.61 7.21 5.78
N GLU A 120 14.10 6.05 5.35
CA GLU A 120 14.82 5.17 4.41
C GLU A 120 15.06 5.85 3.05
N TYR A 121 14.11 6.66 2.59
CA TYR A 121 14.25 7.44 1.36
C TYR A 121 15.26 8.57 1.52
N ALA A 122 15.23 9.29 2.65
CA ALA A 122 16.17 10.36 2.95
C ALA A 122 17.63 9.85 2.98
N GLU A 123 17.85 8.68 3.61
CA GLU A 123 19.16 8.01 3.63
C GLU A 123 19.62 7.63 2.21
N LYS A 124 18.74 7.04 1.38
CA LYS A 124 19.06 6.70 -0.01
C LYS A 124 19.30 7.92 -0.91
N ILE A 125 18.64 9.04 -0.64
CA ILE A 125 18.90 10.33 -1.32
C ILE A 125 20.30 10.84 -0.97
N GLN A 126 20.72 10.76 0.29
CA GLN A 126 22.05 11.18 0.74
C GLN A 126 23.16 10.30 0.16
N HIS A 127 22.90 9.01 -0.05
CA HIS A 127 23.84 8.07 -0.64
C HIS A 127 23.84 8.06 -2.19
N HIS A 128 23.15 8.99 -2.86
CA HIS A 128 23.11 9.07 -4.33
C HIS A 128 22.58 7.80 -5.03
N LEU A 129 21.77 7.00 -4.33
CA LEU A 129 21.16 5.77 -4.85
C LEU A 129 19.80 6.02 -5.50
N VAL A 130 19.44 7.29 -5.70
CA VAL A 130 18.19 7.69 -6.34
C VAL A 130 18.37 7.66 -7.86
N PRO A 131 17.44 7.06 -8.61
CA PRO A 131 17.49 7.09 -10.06
C PRO A 131 17.49 8.53 -10.58
N GLY A 132 18.57 8.94 -11.23
CA GLY A 132 18.74 10.32 -11.67
C GLY A 132 20.12 10.60 -12.25
N LYS A 133 20.39 11.86 -12.58
CA LYS A 133 21.66 12.30 -13.17
C LYS A 133 22.87 12.12 -12.24
N ASP A 134 22.63 12.05 -10.93
CA ASP A 134 23.66 11.90 -9.90
C ASP A 134 23.71 10.48 -9.33
N PHE A 135 23.20 9.47 -10.07
CA PHE A 135 23.21 8.09 -9.61
C PHE A 135 24.64 7.55 -9.55
N HIS A 136 25.07 7.10 -8.37
CA HIS A 136 26.40 6.54 -8.18
C HIS A 136 26.31 5.21 -7.42
N PHE A 137 26.65 4.12 -8.11
CA PHE A 137 26.68 2.78 -7.53
C PHE A 137 28.08 2.18 -7.67
N THR A 138 28.71 1.83 -6.55
CA THR A 138 30.04 1.21 -6.47
C THR A 138 29.94 -0.32 -6.65
N GLY A 139 29.43 -0.77 -7.80
CA GLY A 139 29.26 -2.20 -8.13
C GLY A 139 29.35 -2.48 -9.64
N ALA A 140 29.16 -3.75 -10.05
CA ALA A 140 29.68 -4.25 -11.33
C ALA A 140 28.99 -3.72 -12.61
N VAL A 141 27.80 -3.12 -12.55
CA VAL A 141 27.25 -2.36 -13.69
C VAL A 141 26.22 -1.32 -13.20
N GLY A 142 26.57 -0.03 -13.28
CA GLY A 142 25.77 1.06 -12.74
C GLY A 142 24.36 1.20 -13.36
N ASP A 143 24.25 1.05 -14.68
CA ASP A 143 22.98 1.23 -15.41
C ASP A 143 21.91 0.20 -14.98
N GLN A 144 22.33 -1.05 -14.74
CA GLN A 144 21.42 -2.12 -14.32
C GLN A 144 20.99 -1.98 -12.85
N ALA A 145 21.90 -1.56 -11.98
CA ALA A 145 21.59 -1.27 -10.57
C ALA A 145 20.62 -0.08 -10.47
N GLN A 146 20.77 0.93 -11.34
CA GLN A 146 19.85 2.06 -11.42
C GLN A 146 18.43 1.61 -11.78
N LEU A 147 18.27 0.66 -12.71
CA LEU A 147 16.94 0.16 -13.07
C LEU A 147 16.31 -0.64 -11.93
N TYR A 148 17.08 -1.44 -11.20
CA TYR A 148 16.59 -2.13 -9.99
C TYR A 148 16.08 -1.13 -8.94
N LEU A 149 16.87 -0.12 -8.62
CA LEU A 149 16.47 0.92 -7.66
C LEU A 149 15.28 1.74 -8.18
N SER A 150 15.19 1.98 -9.49
CA SER A 150 14.02 2.62 -10.13
C SER A 150 12.74 1.81 -9.94
N LEU A 151 12.80 0.50 -10.19
CA LEU A 151 11.66 -0.38 -9.97
C LEU A 151 11.30 -0.44 -8.48
N TYR A 152 12.29 -0.48 -7.58
CA TYR A 152 12.08 -0.42 -6.14
C TYR A 152 11.33 0.85 -5.73
N PHE A 153 11.83 2.04 -6.10
CA PHE A 153 11.22 3.32 -5.76
C PHE A 153 9.83 3.50 -6.38
N MET A 154 9.65 3.03 -7.63
CA MET A 154 8.35 3.08 -8.30
C MET A 154 7.32 2.20 -7.58
N MET A 155 7.63 0.93 -7.33
CA MET A 155 6.70 0.00 -6.67
C MET A 155 6.36 0.45 -5.25
N THR A 156 7.38 0.81 -4.46
CA THR A 156 7.17 1.22 -3.06
C THR A 156 6.58 2.62 -2.92
N GLY A 157 6.94 3.54 -3.81
CA GLY A 157 6.38 4.90 -3.84
C GLY A 157 4.91 4.91 -4.25
N ILE A 158 4.55 4.18 -5.31
CA ILE A 158 3.15 4.06 -5.72
C ILE A 158 2.34 3.33 -4.65
N HIS A 159 2.89 2.29 -4.03
CA HIS A 159 2.23 1.62 -2.91
C HIS A 159 1.99 2.58 -1.72
N ALA A 160 2.94 3.45 -1.40
CA ALA A 160 2.77 4.46 -0.36
C ALA A 160 1.68 5.48 -0.70
N ILE A 161 1.53 5.86 -1.98
CA ILE A 161 0.44 6.71 -2.45
C ILE A 161 -0.92 6.02 -2.29
N HIS A 162 -1.02 4.73 -2.61
CA HIS A 162 -2.27 3.97 -2.45
C HIS A 162 -2.72 3.84 -0.99
N MET A 163 -1.80 3.97 -0.04
CA MET A 163 -2.06 3.88 1.39
C MET A 163 -2.59 5.19 2.01
N ILE A 164 -2.37 6.35 1.37
CA ILE A 164 -2.74 7.69 1.86
C ILE A 164 -4.14 8.05 1.40
#